data_AF-F9ES54-F1
#
_entry.id   AF-F9ES54-F1
#
_cell.length_a   1.000
_cell.length_b   1.000
_cell.length_c   1.000
_cell.angle_alpha   90.00
_cell.angle_beta   90.00
_cell.angle_gamma   90.00
#
_symmetry.space_group_name_H-M   'P 1'
#
loop_
_entity.id
_entity.type
_entity.pdbx_description
1 polymer ?
#
loop_
_entity_poly.entity_id
_entity_poly.type
_entity_poly.pdbx_seq_one_letter_code
_entity_poly.pdbx_strand_id
1 'polypeptide(L)'
;MIILNLINKSKIPLYIQIYAEIKKLIQSKILKANEKLPSKKDFMDYYNISQNTIQNALYLLLEEGYIFSIERKGYFISDIENLIVHDVKIENKTQHREKKKIHYDFSYSGVDSKSLAKTIFKRITKDVYDEENDDLIFQGDIQGDLLLRKSICEYLSQSRGFKVEAEQLIISSGTEYL
;
A
#
# COMPACT_ATOMS: atom_id res chain seq x y z
N MET A 1 31.42 -0.75 22.19
CA MET A 1 30.51 0.09 22.99
C MET A 1 29.63 0.86 22.01
N ILE A 2 28.31 0.68 22.07
CA ILE A 2 27.37 1.24 21.08
C ILE A 2 26.71 2.47 21.68
N ILE A 3 26.77 3.61 20.99
CA ILE A 3 26.09 4.86 21.37
C ILE A 3 24.92 5.06 20.42
N LEU A 4 23.70 5.12 20.95
CA LEU A 4 22.46 5.36 20.22
C LEU A 4 21.95 6.76 20.55
N ASN A 5 21.52 7.52 19.54
CA ASN A 5 20.92 8.83 19.73
C ASN A 5 19.39 8.70 19.80
N LEU A 6 18.83 8.76 21.02
CA LEU A 6 17.41 8.48 21.28
C LEU A 6 16.69 9.71 21.86
N ILE A 7 15.50 10.01 21.34
CA ILE A 7 14.68 11.18 21.72
C ILE A 7 13.35 10.71 22.31
N ASN A 8 13.19 10.84 23.63
CA ASN A 8 12.01 10.35 24.37
C ASN A 8 10.69 11.10 24.05
N LYS A 9 10.74 12.34 23.58
CA LYS A 9 9.54 13.17 23.25
C LYS A 9 9.26 13.32 21.75
N SER A 10 9.78 12.42 20.93
CA SER A 10 9.52 12.44 19.48
C SER A 10 8.12 11.91 19.15
N LYS A 11 7.59 12.25 17.98
CA LYS A 11 6.41 11.56 17.41
C LYS A 11 6.70 10.08 17.10
N ILE A 12 7.98 9.72 17.00
CA ILE A 12 8.43 8.36 16.68
C ILE A 12 8.60 7.56 17.98
N PRO A 13 7.97 6.39 18.12
CA PRO A 13 8.17 5.49 19.26
C PRO A 13 9.64 5.10 19.49
N LEU A 14 10.05 4.99 20.76
CA LEU A 14 11.44 4.68 21.14
C LEU A 14 11.99 3.38 20.52
N TYR A 15 11.18 2.32 20.44
CA TYR A 15 11.63 1.05 19.86
C TYR A 15 11.99 1.19 18.37
N ILE A 16 11.27 2.03 17.62
CA ILE A 16 11.56 2.34 16.21
C ILE A 16 12.87 3.13 16.11
N GLN A 17 13.12 4.06 17.04
CA GLN A 17 14.38 4.82 17.06
C GLN A 17 15.58 3.90 17.32
N ILE A 18 15.47 2.97 18.28
CA ILE A 18 16.53 1.98 18.58
C ILE A 18 16.81 1.12 17.35
N TYR A 19 15.75 0.59 16.73
CA TYR A 19 15.86 -0.19 15.51
C TYR A 19 16.57 0.61 14.40
N ALA A 20 16.18 1.87 14.17
CA ALA A 20 16.74 2.70 13.10
C ALA A 20 18.22 3.02 13.32
N GLU A 21 18.61 3.34 14.56
CA GLU A 21 19.99 3.62 14.92
C GLU A 21 20.87 2.37 14.78
N ILE A 22 20.44 1.22 15.30
CA ILE A 22 21.20 -0.04 15.15
C ILE A 22 21.30 -0.44 13.68
N LYS A 23 20.20 -0.36 12.92
CA LYS A 23 20.19 -0.60 11.47
C LYS A 23 21.19 0.28 10.73
N LYS A 24 21.24 1.57 11.05
CA LYS A 24 22.20 2.52 10.48
C LYS A 24 23.65 2.15 10.82
N LEU A 25 23.93 1.74 12.06
CA LEU A 25 25.28 1.31 12.47
C LEU A 25 25.74 0.03 11.75
N ILE A 26 24.82 -0.90 11.50
CA ILE A 26 25.10 -2.11 10.71
C ILE A 26 25.33 -1.75 9.24
N GLN A 27 24.45 -0.94 8.63
CA GLN A 27 24.57 -0.51 7.23
C GLN A 27 25.84 0.31 6.96
N SER A 28 26.26 1.13 7.92
CA SER A 28 27.52 1.90 7.84
C SER A 28 28.78 1.07 8.14
N LYS A 29 28.65 -0.24 8.35
CA LYS A 29 29.75 -1.18 8.68
C LYS A 29 30.52 -0.82 9.96
N ILE A 30 29.96 0.02 10.83
CA ILE A 30 30.51 0.29 12.16
C ILE A 30 30.39 -0.96 13.03
N LEU A 31 29.23 -1.62 12.94
CA LEU A 31 28.95 -2.93 13.53
C LEU A 31 29.24 -4.01 12.49
N LYS A 32 30.15 -4.93 12.80
CA LYS A 32 30.61 -5.94 11.84
C LYS A 32 29.75 -7.20 11.87
N ALA A 33 29.69 -7.90 10.75
CA ALA A 33 29.05 -9.21 10.67
C ALA A 33 29.61 -10.16 11.75
N ASN A 34 28.73 -10.96 12.35
CA ASN A 34 29.02 -11.90 13.43
C ASN A 34 29.50 -11.26 14.75
N GLU A 35 29.53 -9.94 14.87
CA GLU A 35 29.80 -9.27 16.14
C GLU A 35 28.58 -9.44 17.08
N LYS A 36 28.86 -9.63 18.37
CA LYS A 36 27.84 -9.83 19.39
C LYS A 36 27.25 -8.48 19.82
N LEU A 37 25.93 -8.35 19.77
CA LEU A 37 25.25 -7.21 20.35
C LEU A 37 25.25 -7.26 21.89
N PRO A 38 25.21 -6.09 22.56
CA PRO A 38 24.98 -6.00 24.00
C PRO A 38 23.72 -6.78 24.40
N SER A 39 23.71 -7.32 25.63
CA SER A 39 22.54 -8.03 26.12
C SER A 39 21.36 -7.06 26.32
N LYS A 40 20.13 -7.60 26.37
CA LYS A 40 18.95 -6.80 26.72
C LYS A 40 19.15 -6.03 28.03
N LYS A 41 19.84 -6.64 29.00
CA LYS A 41 20.14 -6.02 30.29
C LYS A 41 21.10 -4.85 30.15
N ASP A 42 22.16 -5.00 29.35
CA ASP A 42 23.10 -3.91 29.10
C ASP A 42 22.41 -2.71 28.41
N PHE A 43 21.49 -2.98 27.47
CA PHE A 43 20.68 -1.93 26.85
C PHE A 43 19.75 -1.22 27.84
N MET A 44 19.11 -1.97 28.75
CA MET A 44 18.26 -1.40 29.79
C MET A 44 19.06 -0.52 30.74
N ASP A 45 20.18 -1.04 31.25
CA ASP A 45 21.01 -0.37 32.26
C ASP A 45 21.66 0.89 31.68
N TYR A 46 22.11 0.87 30.42
CA TYR A 46 22.79 2.00 29.80
C TYR A 46 21.85 3.11 29.34
N TYR A 47 20.69 2.77 28.76
CA TYR A 47 19.76 3.76 28.20
C TYR A 47 18.57 4.08 29.12
N ASN A 48 18.43 3.37 30.24
CA ASN A 48 17.28 3.46 31.15
C ASN A 48 15.93 3.29 30.42
N ILE A 49 15.86 2.26 29.57
CA ILE A 49 14.70 1.95 28.71
C ILE A 49 14.00 0.69 29.19
N SER A 50 12.67 0.62 29.06
CA SER A 50 11.92 -0.57 29.45
C SER A 50 12.29 -1.80 28.61
N GLN A 51 12.29 -2.97 29.26
CA GLN A 51 12.57 -4.25 28.62
C GLN A 51 11.74 -4.48 27.35
N ASN A 52 10.44 -4.18 27.40
CA ASN A 52 9.53 -4.36 26.27
C ASN A 52 9.95 -3.52 25.05
N THR A 53 10.44 -2.30 25.26
CA THR A 53 10.87 -1.41 24.18
C THR A 53 12.11 -1.96 23.48
N ILE A 54 13.10 -2.42 24.24
CA ILE A 54 14.32 -3.05 23.68
C ILE A 54 13.96 -4.36 22.99
N GLN A 55 13.07 -5.16 23.59
CA GLN A 55 12.62 -6.41 23.01
C GLN A 55 11.92 -6.20 21.67
N ASN A 56 11.03 -5.21 21.56
CA ASN A 56 10.37 -4.88 20.30
C ASN A 56 11.35 -4.41 19.22
N ALA A 57 12.36 -3.59 19.59
CA ALA A 57 13.39 -3.16 18.66
C ALA A 57 14.25 -4.34 18.15
N LEU A 58 14.65 -5.25 19.04
CA LEU A 58 15.39 -6.46 18.68
C LEU A 58 14.57 -7.42 17.83
N TYR A 59 13.25 -7.53 18.07
CA TYR A 59 12.38 -8.33 17.21
C TYR A 59 12.32 -7.78 15.80
N LEU A 60 12.12 -6.46 15.62
CA LEU A 60 12.15 -5.84 14.29
C LEU A 60 13.46 -6.08 13.55
N LEU A 61 14.60 -5.93 14.26
CA LEU A 61 15.92 -6.20 13.68
C LEU A 61 16.08 -7.67 13.26
N LEU A 62 15.49 -8.60 14.01
CA LEU A 62 15.52 -10.03 13.72
C LEU A 62 14.60 -10.39 12.55
N GLU A 63 13.38 -9.84 12.52
CA GLU A 63 12.40 -10.04 11.44
C GLU A 63 12.91 -9.52 10.09
N GLU A 64 13.57 -8.36 10.08
CA GLU A 64 14.20 -7.83 8.86
C GLU A 64 15.56 -8.48 8.55
N GLY A 65 16.04 -9.39 9.39
CA GLY A 65 17.28 -10.13 9.17
C GLY A 65 18.57 -9.35 9.43
N TYR A 66 18.53 -8.19 10.08
CA TYR A 66 19.73 -7.43 10.47
C TYR A 66 20.55 -8.13 11.55
N ILE A 67 19.88 -8.94 12.39
CA ILE A 67 20.51 -9.70 13.47
C ILE A 67 19.97 -11.13 13.47
N PHE A 68 20.74 -12.04 14.04
CA PHE A 68 20.30 -13.40 14.33
C PHE A 68 20.54 -13.74 15.80
N SER A 69 19.74 -14.67 16.33
CA SER A 69 19.85 -15.13 17.71
C SER A 69 20.54 -16.48 17.76
N ILE A 70 21.49 -16.65 18.68
CA ILE A 70 22.04 -17.96 19.03
C ILE A 70 21.59 -18.29 20.45
N GLU A 71 20.97 -19.45 20.62
CA GLU A 71 20.44 -19.92 21.90
C GLU A 71 21.50 -19.82 23.00
N ARG A 72 21.12 -19.23 24.15
CA ARG A 72 21.98 -18.99 25.33
C ARG A 72 23.23 -18.13 25.11
N LYS A 73 23.47 -17.63 23.89
CA LYS A 73 24.63 -16.77 23.57
C LYS A 73 24.26 -15.33 23.31
N GLY A 74 23.04 -15.06 22.83
CA GLY A 74 22.52 -13.71 22.59
C GLY A 74 22.32 -13.39 21.11
N TYR A 75 22.31 -12.11 20.77
CA TYR A 75 22.09 -11.62 19.41
C TYR A 75 23.42 -11.25 18.73
N PHE A 76 23.51 -11.54 17.44
CA PHE A 76 24.68 -11.30 16.60
C PHE A 76 24.27 -10.58 15.32
N ILE A 77 25.14 -9.75 14.77
CA ILE A 77 24.87 -9.00 13.54
C ILE A 77 24.96 -9.95 12.35
N SER A 78 23.93 -9.96 11.50
CA SER A 78 23.91 -10.78 10.30
C SER A 78 24.98 -10.33 9.30
N ASP A 79 25.40 -11.25 8.43
CA ASP A 79 26.22 -10.90 7.28
C ASP A 79 25.34 -10.31 6.17
N ILE A 80 25.45 -9.00 6.00
CA ILE A 80 24.56 -8.17 5.17
C ILE A 80 25.35 -7.60 3.98
N GLU A 81 26.51 -8.18 3.63
CA GLU A 81 27.44 -7.68 2.59
C GLU A 81 26.79 -7.35 1.24
N ASN A 82 25.59 -7.88 0.95
CA ASN A 82 24.84 -7.68 -0.29
C ASN A 82 23.53 -6.88 -0.17
N LEU A 83 23.20 -6.25 0.96
CA LEU A 83 22.03 -5.35 0.99
C LEU A 83 22.38 -4.07 0.24
N ILE A 84 21.84 -3.96 -0.97
CA ILE A 84 21.91 -2.75 -1.76
C ILE A 84 21.08 -1.69 -1.03
N VAL A 85 21.74 -0.84 -0.23
CA VAL A 85 21.13 0.38 0.29
C VAL A 85 21.02 1.33 -0.89
N HIS A 86 19.92 1.23 -1.63
CA HIS A 86 19.58 2.27 -2.58
C HIS A 86 19.23 3.52 -1.78
N ASP A 87 20.14 4.49 -1.78
CA ASP A 87 19.89 5.86 -1.32
C ASP A 87 18.98 6.55 -2.35
N VAL A 88 17.76 6.02 -2.52
CA VAL A 88 16.74 6.64 -3.35
C VAL A 88 16.31 7.88 -2.58
N LYS A 89 16.84 9.03 -2.98
CA LYS A 89 16.14 10.29 -2.73
C LYS A 89 14.76 10.14 -3.34
N ILE A 90 13.77 9.85 -2.50
CA ILE A 90 12.36 9.96 -2.86
C ILE A 90 12.13 11.46 -3.04
N GLU A 91 12.43 11.95 -4.24
CA GLU A 91 11.94 13.25 -4.67
C GLU A 91 10.42 13.14 -4.65
N ASN A 92 9.80 13.70 -3.61
CA ASN A 92 8.36 13.89 -3.56
C ASN A 92 7.97 14.91 -4.63
N LYS A 93 8.03 14.51 -5.91
CA LYS A 93 7.41 15.22 -7.03
C LYS A 93 5.91 14.96 -6.98
N THR A 94 5.29 15.28 -5.85
CA THR A 94 3.85 15.43 -5.80
C THR A 94 3.55 16.72 -6.55
N GLN A 95 3.38 16.62 -7.87
CA GLN A 95 2.89 17.73 -8.66
C GLN A 95 1.48 18.02 -8.16
N HIS A 96 1.36 19.01 -7.29
CA HIS A 96 0.06 19.56 -6.96
C HIS A 96 -0.41 20.29 -8.22
N ARG A 97 -1.13 19.57 -9.09
CA ARG A 97 -1.82 20.18 -10.22
C ARG A 97 -2.85 21.14 -9.63
N GLU A 98 -2.50 22.42 -9.58
CA GLU A 98 -3.46 23.47 -9.30
C GLU A 98 -4.61 23.32 -10.30
N LYS A 99 -5.82 23.13 -9.78
CA LYS A 99 -7.02 23.09 -10.61
C LYS A 99 -7.20 24.46 -11.25
N LYS A 100 -6.73 24.62 -12.49
CA LYS A 100 -7.01 25.81 -13.28
C LYS A 100 -8.52 25.96 -13.41
N LYS A 101 -9.06 27.12 -13.02
CA LYS A 101 -10.46 27.47 -13.28
C LYS A 101 -10.60 27.71 -14.79
N ILE A 102 -11.06 26.70 -15.50
CA ILE A 102 -11.40 26.79 -16.93
C ILE A 102 -12.80 27.39 -17.02
N HIS A 103 -12.95 28.50 -17.75
CA HIS A 103 -14.25 29.15 -17.95
C HIS A 103 -15.03 28.55 -19.13
N TYR A 104 -14.31 28.19 -20.20
CA TYR A 104 -14.84 27.47 -21.36
C TYR A 104 -13.90 26.31 -21.69
N ASP A 105 -14.46 25.11 -21.78
CA ASP A 105 -13.74 23.90 -22.18
C ASP A 105 -14.21 23.50 -23.59
N PHE A 106 -13.30 23.59 -24.56
CA PHE A 106 -13.53 23.20 -25.96
C PHE A 106 -12.90 21.84 -26.29
N SER A 107 -12.47 21.08 -25.28
CA SER A 107 -11.99 19.72 -25.53
C SER A 107 -13.11 18.85 -26.09
N TYR A 108 -12.77 18.03 -27.08
CA TYR A 108 -13.70 17.05 -27.65
C TYR A 108 -13.88 15.82 -26.75
N SER A 109 -12.97 15.65 -25.79
CA SER A 109 -12.93 14.56 -24.83
C SER A 109 -13.58 14.97 -23.52
N GLY A 110 -14.66 14.29 -23.12
CA GLY A 110 -15.23 14.47 -21.79
C GLY A 110 -16.74 14.33 -21.77
N VAL A 111 -17.27 14.22 -20.55
CA VAL A 111 -18.71 14.21 -20.29
C VAL A 111 -19.03 15.45 -19.46
N ASP A 112 -20.09 16.17 -19.79
CA ASP A 112 -20.50 17.32 -18.99
C ASP A 112 -20.91 16.88 -17.57
N SER A 113 -20.10 17.26 -16.60
CA SER A 113 -20.30 16.93 -15.18
C SER A 113 -21.61 17.48 -14.59
N LYS A 114 -22.22 18.48 -15.23
CA LYS A 114 -23.50 19.07 -14.80
C LYS A 114 -24.69 18.29 -15.37
N SER A 115 -24.59 17.79 -16.59
CA SER A 115 -25.62 16.93 -17.22
C SER A 115 -25.77 15.56 -16.58
N LEU A 116 -24.73 15.07 -15.90
CA LEU A 116 -24.78 13.76 -15.25
C LEU A 116 -25.83 13.74 -14.12
N ALA A 117 -26.81 12.84 -14.23
CA ALA A 117 -27.88 12.67 -13.25
C ALA A 117 -27.40 11.99 -11.95
N LYS A 118 -26.52 12.67 -11.20
CA LYS A 118 -25.80 12.13 -10.03
C LYS A 118 -26.71 11.47 -8.99
N THR A 119 -27.89 12.05 -8.75
CA THR A 119 -28.86 11.52 -7.78
C THR A 119 -29.46 10.19 -8.23
N ILE A 120 -29.70 10.03 -9.54
CA ILE A 120 -30.23 8.78 -10.11
C ILE A 120 -29.15 7.71 -10.02
N PHE A 121 -27.92 8.01 -10.45
CA PHE A 121 -26.79 7.10 -10.34
C PHE A 121 -26.57 6.64 -8.90
N LYS A 122 -26.55 7.58 -7.94
CA LYS A 122 -26.35 7.23 -6.52
C LYS A 122 -27.43 6.28 -5.98
N ARG A 123 -28.68 6.46 -6.43
CA ARG A 123 -29.79 5.59 -6.03
C ARG A 123 -29.61 4.18 -6.61
N ILE A 124 -29.45 4.08 -7.94
CA ILE A 124 -29.26 2.80 -8.63
C ILE A 124 -28.05 2.06 -8.07
N THR A 125 -26.93 2.75 -7.84
CA THR A 125 -25.73 2.13 -7.25
C THR A 125 -26.03 1.56 -5.87
N LYS A 126 -26.78 2.27 -5.03
CA LYS A 126 -27.17 1.75 -3.71
C LYS A 126 -28.03 0.49 -3.85
N ASP A 127 -29.01 0.51 -4.75
CA ASP A 127 -29.93 -0.61 -4.96
C ASP A 127 -29.20 -1.84 -5.53
N VAL A 128 -28.15 -1.64 -6.35
CA VAL A 128 -27.31 -2.73 -6.86
C VAL A 128 -26.44 -3.33 -5.75
N TYR A 129 -25.90 -2.52 -4.84
CA TYR A 129 -25.09 -2.99 -3.70
C TYR A 129 -25.92 -3.41 -2.47
N ASP A 130 -27.21 -3.66 -2.63
CA ASP A 130 -28.05 -4.19 -1.55
C ASP A 130 -27.57 -5.60 -1.13
N GLU A 131 -27.79 -5.97 0.13
CA GLU A 131 -27.36 -7.25 0.71
C GLU A 131 -27.98 -8.47 0.02
N GLU A 132 -29.06 -8.26 -0.74
CA GLU A 132 -29.69 -9.31 -1.54
C GLU A 132 -28.90 -9.68 -2.82
N ASN A 133 -27.88 -8.90 -3.22
CA ASN A 133 -27.07 -9.12 -4.42
C ASN A 133 -25.65 -9.63 -4.11
N ASP A 134 -25.55 -10.69 -3.30
CA ASP A 134 -24.27 -11.30 -2.88
C ASP A 134 -23.37 -11.76 -4.05
N ASP A 135 -23.96 -12.05 -5.21
CA ASP A 135 -23.23 -12.50 -6.40
C ASP A 135 -22.18 -11.49 -6.89
N LEU A 136 -22.37 -10.19 -6.60
CA LEU A 136 -21.44 -9.12 -6.98
C LEU A 136 -20.14 -9.11 -6.16
N ILE A 137 -20.08 -9.87 -5.06
CA ILE A 137 -18.89 -10.00 -4.21
C ILE A 137 -17.87 -10.95 -4.87
N PHE A 138 -18.36 -11.92 -5.62
CA PHE A 138 -17.53 -12.94 -6.25
C PHE A 138 -17.01 -12.48 -7.61
N GLN A 139 -15.99 -13.19 -8.07
CA GLN A 139 -15.44 -12.94 -9.40
C GLN A 139 -16.50 -13.33 -10.45
N GLY A 140 -16.98 -12.32 -11.18
CA GLY A 140 -18.00 -12.50 -12.21
C GLY A 140 -17.46 -13.18 -13.48
N ASP A 141 -18.35 -13.31 -14.47
CA ASP A 141 -18.03 -13.79 -15.82
C ASP A 141 -16.99 -12.87 -16.50
N ILE A 142 -16.05 -13.47 -17.23
CA ILE A 142 -15.02 -12.77 -18.01
C ILE A 142 -15.60 -11.81 -19.06
N GLN A 143 -16.81 -12.06 -19.55
CA GLN A 143 -17.52 -11.19 -20.50
C GLN A 143 -18.28 -10.05 -19.79
N GLY A 144 -18.31 -10.06 -18.47
CA GLY A 144 -19.13 -9.18 -17.64
C GLY A 144 -20.46 -9.81 -17.25
N ASP A 145 -21.17 -9.13 -16.35
CA ASP A 145 -22.41 -9.61 -15.77
C ASP A 145 -23.49 -9.94 -16.84
N LEU A 146 -24.16 -11.09 -16.66
CA LEU A 146 -25.12 -11.60 -17.64
C LEU A 146 -26.40 -10.75 -17.71
N LEU A 147 -26.91 -10.28 -16.56
CA LEU A 147 -28.12 -9.45 -16.51
C LEU A 147 -27.87 -8.09 -17.16
N LEU A 148 -26.69 -7.52 -16.94
CA LEU A 148 -26.24 -6.31 -17.61
C LEU A 148 -26.12 -6.52 -19.12
N ARG A 149 -25.48 -7.61 -19.59
CA ARG A 149 -25.38 -7.92 -21.02
C ARG A 149 -26.75 -8.05 -21.69
N LYS A 150 -27.70 -8.76 -21.07
CA LYS A 150 -29.08 -8.88 -21.57
C LYS A 150 -29.78 -7.51 -21.66
N SER A 151 -29.62 -6.68 -20.63
CA SER A 151 -30.19 -5.32 -20.61
C SER A 151 -29.62 -4.44 -21.72
N ILE A 152 -28.31 -4.57 -22.02
CA ILE A 152 -27.66 -3.87 -23.13
C ILE A 152 -28.17 -4.39 -24.48
N CYS A 153 -28.33 -5.71 -24.66
CA CYS A 153 -28.90 -6.28 -25.89
C CYS A 153 -30.31 -5.73 -26.17
N GLU A 154 -31.17 -5.70 -25.16
CA GLU A 154 -32.51 -5.12 -25.28
C GLU A 154 -32.47 -3.64 -25.67
N TYR A 155 -31.61 -2.86 -25.01
CA TYR A 155 -31.42 -1.44 -25.33
C TYR A 155 -30.92 -1.23 -26.76
N LEU A 156 -29.96 -2.03 -27.23
CA LEU A 156 -29.42 -1.93 -28.60
C LEU A 156 -30.45 -2.33 -29.66
N SER A 157 -31.29 -3.32 -29.36
CA SER A 157 -32.43 -3.70 -30.20
C SER A 157 -33.43 -2.56 -30.34
N GLN A 158 -33.83 -1.94 -29.23
CA GLN A 158 -34.82 -0.85 -29.24
C GLN A 158 -34.27 0.45 -29.83
N SER A 159 -33.02 0.82 -29.53
CA SER A 159 -32.45 2.11 -29.93
C SER A 159 -31.88 2.12 -31.35
N ARG A 160 -31.36 0.98 -31.83
CA ARG A 160 -30.59 0.88 -33.07
C ARG A 160 -30.98 -0.30 -33.95
N GLY A 161 -31.94 -1.13 -33.54
CA GLY A 161 -32.42 -2.27 -34.34
C GLY A 161 -31.44 -3.44 -34.44
N PHE A 162 -30.41 -3.49 -33.57
CA PHE A 162 -29.45 -4.59 -33.57
C PHE A 162 -30.06 -5.87 -32.96
N LYS A 163 -29.82 -7.02 -33.62
CA LYS A 163 -30.13 -8.35 -33.06
C LYS A 163 -28.82 -8.97 -32.58
N VAL A 164 -28.61 -8.98 -31.27
CA VAL A 164 -27.37 -9.46 -30.63
C VAL A 164 -27.75 -10.28 -29.42
N GLU A 165 -27.14 -11.45 -29.29
CA GLU A 165 -27.29 -12.33 -28.12
C GLU A 165 -26.29 -11.95 -27.02
N ALA A 166 -26.62 -12.23 -25.76
CA ALA A 166 -25.81 -11.81 -24.62
C ALA A 166 -24.40 -12.44 -24.62
N GLU A 167 -24.24 -13.61 -25.21
CA GLU A 167 -22.97 -14.33 -25.38
C GLU A 167 -22.03 -13.65 -26.38
N GLN A 168 -22.56 -12.78 -27.26
CA GLN A 168 -21.79 -12.04 -28.25
C GLN A 168 -21.27 -10.69 -27.71
N LEU A 169 -21.62 -10.34 -26.47
CA LEU A 169 -21.32 -9.06 -25.86
C LEU A 169 -20.21 -9.20 -24.83
N ILE A 170 -19.21 -8.32 -24.89
CA ILE A 170 -18.10 -8.24 -23.93
C ILE A 170 -18.10 -6.84 -23.33
N ILE A 171 -18.09 -6.76 -22.01
CA ILE A 171 -18.03 -5.50 -21.27
C ILE A 171 -16.57 -5.20 -20.92
N SER A 172 -16.07 -4.03 -21.35
CA SER A 172 -14.73 -3.55 -21.03
C SER A 172 -14.78 -2.16 -20.38
N SER A 173 -13.67 -1.76 -19.75
CA SER A 173 -13.53 -0.44 -19.11
C SER A 173 -13.28 0.71 -20.09
N GLY A 174 -13.19 0.41 -21.39
CA GLY A 174 -12.82 1.36 -22.43
C GLY A 174 -12.51 0.64 -23.73
N THR A 175 -12.59 1.36 -24.84
CA THR A 175 -12.30 0.83 -26.18
C THR A 175 -10.84 0.45 -26.35
N GLU A 176 -9.95 1.02 -25.55
CA GLU A 176 -8.51 0.73 -25.55
C GLU A 176 -8.15 -0.64 -24.94
N TYR A 177 -9.11 -1.33 -24.30
CA TYR A 177 -8.93 -2.66 -23.68
C TYR A 177 -9.53 -3.81 -24.50
N LEU A 178 -10.02 -3.53 -25.71
CA LEU A 178 -10.57 -4.51 -26.67
C LEU A 178 -9.56 -4.76 -27.80
#